data_AF-A0A0C3MUW1-F1
#
_entry.id   AF-A0A0C3MUW1-F1
#
_cell.length_a   1.000
_cell.length_b   1.000
_cell.length_c   1.000
_cell.angle_alpha   90.00
_cell.angle_beta   90.00
_cell.angle_gamma   90.00
#
_symmetry.space_group_name_H-M   'P 1'
#
loop_
_entity.id
_entity.type
_entity.pdbx_description
1 polymer ?
#
loop_
_entity_poly.entity_id
_entity_poly.type
_entity_poly.pdbx_seq_one_letter_code
_entity_poly.pdbx_strand_id
1 'polypeptide(L)'
;MGVLFIVAQCLTPAVAALDLKSTLWRILGCSSFVALIAIDMAVSHTGTGYFDYSFGVTLGAAVLDVIRFLLLIQPLEEYRHEADRVPAHQLPYIQRFFWIMSISPRGIGWSFKVKGDNIRLL
;
A
#
# COMPACT_ATOMS: atom_id res chain seq x y z
N MET A 1 -10.22 -13.61 5.47
CA MET A 1 -8.94 -12.90 5.45
C MET A 1 -8.09 -13.48 6.57
N GLY A 2 -6.98 -14.14 6.25
CA GLY A 2 -6.12 -14.70 7.28
C GLY A 2 -5.27 -13.63 7.97
N VAL A 3 -4.71 -13.98 9.12
CA VAL A 3 -3.84 -13.10 9.93
C VAL A 3 -2.59 -12.70 9.15
N LEU A 4 -2.10 -13.58 8.26
CA LEU A 4 -0.92 -13.32 7.43
C LEU A 4 -1.14 -12.16 6.47
N PHE A 5 -2.35 -12.02 5.92
CA PHE A 5 -2.69 -10.87 5.08
C PHE A 5 -2.62 -9.54 5.85
N ILE A 6 -3.15 -9.49 7.07
CA ILE A 6 -3.11 -8.29 7.91
C ILE A 6 -1.66 -7.93 8.27
N VAL A 7 -0.86 -8.94 8.63
CA VAL A 7 0.57 -8.76 8.93
C VAL A 7 1.31 -8.24 7.68
N ALA A 8 1.04 -8.82 6.52
CA ALA A 8 1.65 -8.38 5.26
C ALA A 8 1.28 -6.92 4.95
N GLN A 9 0.02 -6.53 5.14
CA GLN A 9 -0.45 -5.16 4.94
C GLN A 9 0.25 -4.14 5.85
N CYS A 10 0.53 -4.50 7.11
CA CYS A 10 1.28 -3.63 8.02
C CYS A 10 2.78 -3.58 7.70
N LEU A 11 3.33 -4.64 7.10
CA LEU A 11 4.75 -4.73 6.76
C LEU A 11 5.12 -3.77 5.62
N THR A 12 4.27 -3.62 4.61
CA THR A 12 4.48 -2.72 3.46
C THR A 12 4.78 -1.27 3.85
N PRO A 13 3.93 -0.57 4.63
CA PRO A 13 4.18 0.81 5.06
C PRO A 13 5.36 0.90 6.01
N ALA A 14 5.67 -0.14 6.79
CA ALA A 14 6.87 -0.17 7.63
C ALA A 14 8.14 -0.17 6.78
N VAL A 15 8.21 -1.05 5.76
CA VAL A 15 9.35 -1.12 4.84
C VAL A 15 9.45 0.14 3.98
N ALA A 16 8.32 0.69 3.53
CA ALA A 16 8.29 1.94 2.76
C ALA A 16 8.68 3.16 3.62
N ALA A 17 8.28 3.22 4.89
CA ALA A 17 8.63 4.31 5.81
C ALA A 17 10.11 4.34 6.19
N LEU A 18 10.78 3.18 6.14
CA LEU A 18 12.24 3.08 6.34
C LEU A 18 13.03 3.77 5.22
N ASP A 19 12.39 4.12 4.09
CA ASP A 19 13.00 4.83 2.97
C ASP A 19 14.32 4.16 2.53
N LEU A 20 14.27 2.84 2.35
CA LEU A 20 15.43 2.03 2.03
C LEU A 20 15.92 2.38 0.62
N LYS A 21 16.97 3.20 0.56
CA LYS A 21 17.61 3.65 -0.69
C LYS A 21 18.16 2.50 -1.55
N SER A 22 18.33 1.32 -0.97
CA SER A 22 18.84 0.14 -1.66
C SER A 22 17.72 -0.71 -2.26
N THR A 23 17.71 -0.79 -3.59
CA THR A 23 16.73 -1.55 -4.39
C THR A 23 16.62 -3.02 -4.00
N LEU A 24 17.70 -3.63 -3.48
CA LEU A 24 17.69 -5.03 -3.04
C LEU A 24 16.73 -5.25 -1.87
N TRP A 25 16.68 -4.34 -0.91
CA TRP A 25 15.77 -4.44 0.23
C TRP A 25 14.31 -4.25 -0.17
N ARG A 26 14.07 -3.39 -1.18
CA ARG A 26 12.75 -3.18 -1.76
C ARG A 26 12.24 -4.45 -2.46
N ILE A 27 13.11 -5.12 -3.22
CA ILE A 27 12.81 -6.42 -3.85
C ILE A 27 12.57 -7.52 -2.81
N LEU A 28 13.41 -7.59 -1.76
CA LEU A 28 13.23 -8.55 -0.68
C LEU A 28 11.91 -8.34 0.06
N GLY A 29 11.55 -7.09 0.37
CA GLY A 29 10.26 -6.76 0.99
C GLY A 29 9.08 -7.14 0.10
N CYS A 30 9.15 -6.83 -1.19
CA CYS A 30 8.11 -7.21 -2.15
C CYS A 30 7.97 -8.73 -2.28
N SER A 31 9.09 -9.45 -2.37
CA SER A 31 9.11 -10.92 -2.45
C SER A 31 8.52 -11.56 -1.20
N SER A 32 8.89 -11.06 -0.01
CA SER A 32 8.35 -11.51 1.26
C SER A 32 6.83 -11.32 1.34
N PHE A 33 6.31 -10.17 0.88
CA PHE A 33 4.87 -9.89 0.85
C PHE A 33 4.11 -10.88 -0.05
N VAL A 34 4.63 -11.12 -1.27
CA VAL A 34 4.01 -12.06 -2.22
C VAL A 34 4.00 -13.49 -1.65
N ALA A 35 5.10 -13.91 -1.01
CA ALA A 35 5.17 -15.22 -0.36
C ALA A 35 4.14 -15.37 0.77
N LEU A 36 3.96 -14.34 1.61
CA LEU A 36 2.96 -14.35 2.68
C LEU A 36 1.53 -14.47 2.14
N ILE A 37 1.21 -13.76 1.05
CA ILE A 37 -0.11 -13.87 0.39
C ILE A 37 -0.32 -15.25 -0.22
N ALA A 38 0.71 -15.83 -0.86
CA ALA A 38 0.61 -17.16 -1.44
C ALA A 38 0.32 -18.22 -0.37
N ILE A 39 0.96 -18.11 0.80
CA ILE A 39 0.70 -18.98 1.95
C ILE A 39 -0.72 -18.75 2.47
N ASP A 40 -1.16 -17.50 2.63
CA ASP A 40 -2.51 -17.17 3.10
C ASP A 40 -3.58 -17.75 2.17
N MET A 41 -3.38 -17.69 0.85
CA MET A 41 -4.26 -18.31 -0.15
C MET A 41 -4.29 -19.83 -0.05
N ALA A 42 -3.15 -20.47 0.17
CA ALA A 42 -3.08 -21.92 0.32
C ALA A 42 -3.82 -22.42 1.57
N VAL A 43 -3.81 -21.61 2.64
CA VAL A 43 -4.44 -21.96 3.93
C VAL A 43 -5.92 -21.55 3.98
N SER A 44 -6.32 -20.46 3.31
CA SER A 44 -7.64 -19.83 3.46
C SER A 44 -8.72 -20.34 2.49
N HIS A 45 -8.58 -21.55 1.94
CA HIS A 45 -9.54 -22.08 0.97
C HIS A 45 -10.92 -22.25 1.61
N THR A 46 -11.89 -21.41 1.21
CA THR A 46 -13.20 -21.36 1.88
C THR A 46 -14.20 -22.34 1.23
N GLY A 47 -13.88 -22.86 0.04
CA GLY A 47 -14.69 -23.85 -0.69
C GLY A 47 -15.94 -23.26 -1.35
N THR A 48 -16.08 -21.95 -1.32
CA THR A 48 -17.21 -21.20 -1.86
C THR A 48 -16.69 -20.25 -2.93
N GLY A 49 -16.96 -20.54 -4.21
CA GLY A 49 -16.33 -19.84 -5.33
C GLY A 49 -16.48 -18.31 -5.34
N TYR A 50 -17.57 -17.76 -4.79
CA TYR A 50 -17.76 -16.32 -4.65
C TYR A 50 -16.75 -15.67 -3.69
N PHE A 51 -16.52 -16.31 -2.54
CA PHE A 51 -15.55 -15.81 -1.57
C PHE A 51 -14.13 -16.00 -2.09
N ASP A 52 -13.82 -17.15 -2.68
CA ASP A 52 -12.49 -17.42 -3.24
C ASP A 52 -12.15 -16.42 -4.36
N TYR A 53 -13.11 -16.06 -5.22
CA TYR A 53 -12.95 -15.00 -6.22
C TYR A 53 -12.71 -13.62 -5.58
N SER A 54 -13.55 -13.23 -4.62
CA SER A 54 -13.46 -11.92 -3.96
C SER A 54 -12.15 -11.77 -3.16
N PHE A 55 -11.71 -12.85 -2.50
CA PHE A 55 -10.41 -12.92 -1.84
C PHE A 55 -9.28 -12.80 -2.86
N GLY A 56 -9.31 -13.58 -3.94
CA GLY A 56 -8.30 -13.51 -4.99
C GLY A 56 -8.15 -12.11 -5.60
N VAL A 57 -9.27 -11.42 -5.88
CA VAL A 57 -9.25 -10.05 -6.40
C VAL A 57 -8.62 -9.08 -5.38
N THR A 58 -9.00 -9.18 -4.11
CA THR A 58 -8.46 -8.31 -3.05
C THR A 58 -6.95 -8.51 -2.85
N LEU A 59 -6.51 -9.77 -2.85
CA LEU A 59 -5.11 -10.13 -2.74
C LEU A 59 -4.31 -9.68 -3.97
N GLY A 60 -4.87 -9.83 -5.17
CA GLY A 60 -4.26 -9.34 -6.41
C GLY A 60 -4.08 -7.83 -6.41
N ALA A 61 -5.10 -7.08 -5.98
CA ALA A 61 -5.01 -5.62 -5.83
C ALA A 61 -3.90 -5.23 -4.83
N ALA A 62 -3.83 -5.92 -3.68
CA ALA A 62 -2.81 -5.69 -2.67
C ALA A 62 -1.38 -5.93 -3.22
N VAL A 63 -1.16 -7.00 -3.98
CA VAL A 63 0.15 -7.27 -4.61
C VAL A 63 0.54 -6.15 -5.57
N LEU A 64 -0.38 -5.68 -6.40
CA LEU A 64 -0.12 -4.57 -7.33
C LEU A 64 0.21 -3.27 -6.59
N ASP A 65 -0.50 -2.97 -5.50
CA ASP A 65 -0.20 -1.82 -4.65
C ASP A 65 1.21 -1.95 -4.05
N VAL A 66 1.58 -3.11 -3.50
CA VAL A 66 2.93 -3.32 -2.96
C VAL A 66 4.01 -3.18 -4.02
N ILE A 67 3.83 -3.77 -5.21
CA ILE A 67 4.78 -3.61 -6.32
C ILE A 67 4.89 -2.13 -6.70
N ARG A 68 3.78 -1.39 -6.72
CA ARG A 68 3.78 0.05 -6.95
C ARG A 68 4.60 0.78 -5.90
N PHE A 69 4.18 0.70 -4.63
CA PHE A 69 4.77 1.43 -3.51
C PHE A 69 6.23 1.04 -3.23
N LEU A 70 6.60 -0.24 -3.39
CA LEU A 70 7.94 -0.72 -3.11
C LEU A 70 8.86 -0.73 -4.31
N LEU A 71 8.42 -0.84 -5.56
CA LEU A 71 9.36 -0.96 -6.70
C LEU A 71 9.26 0.16 -7.72
N LEU A 72 8.04 0.61 -8.04
CA LEU A 72 7.82 1.53 -9.16
C LEU A 72 7.90 3.00 -8.76
N ILE A 73 7.34 3.35 -7.60
CA ILE A 73 7.25 4.73 -7.14
C ILE A 73 8.04 4.95 -5.85
N GLN A 74 8.43 6.20 -5.60
CA GLN A 74 8.95 6.61 -4.29
C GLN A 74 7.84 7.40 -3.59
N PRO A 75 6.97 6.74 -2.81
CA PRO A 75 5.75 7.37 -2.31
C PRO A 75 6.03 8.59 -1.42
N LEU A 76 7.17 8.61 -0.73
CA LEU A 76 7.60 9.72 0.13
C LEU A 76 8.08 10.95 -0.66
N GLU A 77 8.51 10.77 -1.91
CA GLU A 77 8.94 11.87 -2.80
C GLU A 77 7.83 12.30 -3.76
N GLU A 78 7.02 11.36 -4.23
CA GLU A 78 6.08 11.55 -5.34
C GLU A 78 4.66 11.90 -4.90
N TYR A 79 4.23 11.45 -3.71
CA TYR A 79 2.97 11.89 -3.12
C TYR A 79 3.19 13.09 -2.22
N ARG A 80 2.31 14.08 -2.34
CA ARG A 80 2.30 15.24 -1.45
C ARG A 80 0.86 15.67 -1.25
N HIS A 81 0.39 15.65 0.00
CA HIS A 81 -0.92 16.19 0.31
C HIS A 81 -0.88 17.71 0.24
N GLU A 82 -1.97 18.36 -0.20
CA GLU A 82 -2.03 19.83 -0.29
C GLU A 82 -1.92 20.49 1.09
N ALA A 83 -2.34 19.78 2.15
CA ALA A 83 -2.22 20.24 3.53
C ALA A 83 -0.80 20.08 4.11
N ASP A 84 0.10 19.34 3.43
CA ASP A 84 1.44 19.09 3.92
C ASP A 84 2.34 20.31 3.67
N ARG A 85 2.64 21.03 4.75
CA ARG A 85 3.61 22.14 4.76
C ARG A 85 5.05 21.65 4.62
N VAL A 86 5.32 20.41 4.98
CA VAL A 86 6.65 19.78 5.01
C VAL A 86 6.56 18.46 4.24
N PRO A 87 7.52 18.15 3.35
CA PRO A 87 7.49 16.92 2.56
C PRO A 87 7.65 15.67 3.46
N ALA A 88 6.96 14.59 3.11
CA ALA A 88 6.84 13.39 3.94
C ALA A 88 8.20 12.73 4.29
N HIS A 89 9.20 12.85 3.40
CA HIS A 89 10.56 12.38 3.64
C HIS A 89 11.31 13.11 4.77
N GLN A 90 10.79 14.21 5.32
CA GLN A 90 11.41 14.92 6.46
C GLN A 90 10.74 14.58 7.79
N LEU A 91 9.63 13.84 7.77
CA LEU A 91 8.91 13.45 8.98
C LEU A 91 9.71 12.39 9.77
N PRO A 92 9.56 12.30 11.09
CA PRO A 92 10.06 11.18 11.88
C PRO A 92 9.38 9.86 11.46
N TYR A 93 10.07 8.73 11.68
CA TYR A 93 9.69 7.41 11.18
C TYR A 93 8.22 7.02 11.46
N ILE A 94 7.74 7.21 12.70
CA ILE A 94 6.37 6.87 13.09
C ILE A 94 5.35 7.70 12.31
N GLN A 95 5.64 8.99 12.08
CA GLN A 95 4.76 9.85 11.28
C GLN A 95 4.77 9.42 9.81
N ARG A 96 5.91 9.02 9.24
CA ARG A 96 5.97 8.46 7.88
C ARG A 96 5.14 7.18 7.75
N PHE A 97 5.22 6.31 8.74
CA PHE A 97 4.44 5.07 8.77
C PHE A 97 2.93 5.35 8.74
N PHE A 98 2.45 6.22 9.64
CA PHE A 98 1.04 6.62 9.63
C PHE A 98 0.64 7.37 8.36
N TRP A 99 1.54 8.18 7.81
CA TRP A 99 1.30 8.91 6.58
C TRP A 99 1.12 7.96 5.39
N ILE A 100 2.01 6.97 5.21
CA ILE A 100 1.88 5.95 4.15
C ILE A 100 0.63 5.09 4.35
N MET A 101 0.32 4.69 5.58
CA MET A 101 -0.93 3.98 5.92
C MET A 101 -2.19 4.80 5.57
N SER A 102 -2.11 6.13 5.57
CA SER A 102 -3.23 7.03 5.31
C SER A 102 -3.40 7.36 3.83
N ILE A 103 -2.43 7.02 2.97
CA ILE A 103 -2.54 7.23 1.54
C ILE A 103 -3.53 6.22 0.95
N SER A 104 -4.52 6.74 0.23
CA SER A 104 -5.36 5.88 -0.60
C SER A 104 -4.48 5.25 -1.69
N PRO A 105 -4.56 3.93 -1.97
CA PRO A 105 -3.76 3.28 -3.02
C PRO A 105 -3.96 3.90 -4.42
N ARG A 106 -5.06 4.64 -4.62
CA ARG A 106 -5.33 5.39 -5.85
C ARG A 106 -4.76 6.81 -5.87
N GLY A 107 -4.18 7.31 -4.78
CA GLY A 107 -3.66 8.67 -4.65
C GLY A 107 -4.71 9.78 -4.82
N ILE A 108 -6.01 9.42 -4.78
CA ILE A 108 -7.13 10.34 -4.92
C ILE A 108 -7.19 11.24 -3.68
N GLY A 109 -7.15 12.56 -3.89
CA GLY A 109 -7.08 13.56 -2.80
C GLY A 109 -5.66 13.91 -2.36
N TRP A 110 -4.63 13.20 -2.84
CA TRP A 110 -3.22 13.50 -2.59
C TRP A 110 -2.60 14.22 -3.80
N SER A 111 -2.13 13.47 -4.81
CA SER A 111 -1.54 14.06 -6.03
C SER A 111 -2.54 14.21 -7.18
N PHE A 112 -3.63 13.45 -7.18
CA PHE A 112 -4.66 13.52 -8.22
C PHE A 112 -5.94 14.11 -7.65
N LYS A 113 -6.21 15.37 -8.00
CA LYS A 113 -7.56 15.92 -7.90
C LYS A 113 -8.41 15.28 -8.97
N VAL A 114 -9.54 14.69 -8.57
CA VAL A 114 -10.62 14.51 -9.54
C VAL A 114 -11.05 15.92 -9.91
N LYS A 115 -10.74 16.35 -11.14
CA LYS A 115 -11.29 17.60 -11.68
C LYS A 115 -12.77 17.34 -11.97
N GLY A 116 -13.56 17.25 -10.91
CA GLY A 116 -14.99 17.49 -10.98
C GLY A 116 -15.14 18.99 -10.97
N ASP A 117 -15.23 19.60 -12.17
CA ASP A 117 -16.02 20.81 -12.25
C ASP A 117 -17.40 20.44 -11.70
N ASN A 118 -17.74 21.04 -10.57
CA ASN A 118 -19.10 21.21 -10.08
C ASN A 118 -19.77 20.02 -9.34
N ILE A 119 -19.26 19.62 -8.17
CA ILE A 119 -20.16 19.13 -7.12
C ILE A 119 -19.82 19.84 -5.80
N ARG A 120 -20.55 20.93 -5.56
CA ARG A 120 -20.81 21.42 -4.21
C ARG A 120 -21.68 20.36 -3.51
N LEU A 121 -21.22 19.82 -2.39
CA LEU A 121 -22.13 19.39 -1.35
C LEU A 121 -21.68 20.06 -0.05
N LEU A 122 -22.64 20.82 0.48
CA LEU A 122 -22.67 21.46 1.78
C LEU A 122 -22.34 20.49 2.91
#